data_AF-A0A9R0ZXP7-F1
#
_entry.id   AF-A0A9R0ZXP7-F1
#
_cell.length_a   1.000
_cell.length_b   1.000
_cell.length_c   1.000
_cell.angle_alpha   90.00
_cell.angle_beta   90.00
_cell.angle_gamma   90.00
#
_symmetry.space_group_name_H-M   'P 1'
#
loop_
_entity.id
_entity.type
_entity.pdbx_description
1 polymer ?
#
loop_
_entity_poly.entity_id
_entity_poly.type
_entity_poly.pdbx_seq_one_letter_code
_entity_poly.pdbx_strand_id
1 'polypeptide(L)'
;MAWKAAMGGKAAGIGGEKLKCPPSSAARSRMKLWMVRATTTVLLWTCVMQLTAVGETWGPRVLKGWPSCLTPPEEAAAVRPAVVERAALLPPKRIYRNNGYLMVSCNGGLNQMRAAICDMVVIARYLNVTLVVPELDKTSFWNDPSEFQDIFDVEHFITSLRDEVRILRELPPRVKRRVELGMFHSMPPISWSDISYYHNQILPLIRKHKVLHLNRTDARLANNGLPMEIQKLRCRVNYASLRFTAEIEDLGKRVIRILRQNGPFLVLHLRYEMDMLAFSGCTQGCSNEEAEELARMRYAYPWWKEKIIDSDLKRKDGLCPLTPEETALVLRALDIDRSMQIYIAAGEIYGGKRRMAALTSAYPNV
;
A
#
# COMPACT_ATOMS: atom_id res chain seq x y z
N MET A 1 42.63 -12.76 -68.99
CA MET A 1 42.82 -13.57 -70.21
C MET A 1 42.39 -14.98 -69.86
N ALA A 2 41.24 -15.48 -70.32
CA ALA A 2 40.96 -15.93 -71.69
C ALA A 2 41.91 -17.04 -72.14
N TRP A 3 41.31 -18.04 -72.81
CA TRP A 3 41.87 -19.19 -73.57
C TRP A 3 42.14 -20.48 -72.80
N LYS A 4 41.88 -21.68 -73.35
CA LYS A 4 41.16 -22.15 -74.56
C LYS A 4 41.32 -23.68 -74.56
N ALA A 5 40.25 -24.38 -74.96
CA ALA A 5 40.26 -25.48 -75.94
C ALA A 5 41.00 -26.81 -75.58
N ALA A 6 40.79 -27.95 -76.23
CA ALA A 6 40.02 -28.30 -77.42
C ALA A 6 39.84 -29.84 -77.52
N MET A 7 38.84 -30.26 -78.31
CA MET A 7 38.76 -31.46 -79.21
C MET A 7 38.85 -32.87 -78.59
N GLY A 8 38.16 -33.91 -79.10
CA GLY A 8 37.36 -34.10 -80.30
C GLY A 8 36.69 -35.50 -80.28
N GLY A 9 35.66 -35.73 -81.09
CA GLY A 9 35.67 -36.84 -82.05
C GLY A 9 34.28 -37.48 -82.27
N LYS A 10 33.96 -37.78 -83.53
CA LYS A 10 32.70 -38.29 -84.15
C LYS A 10 32.36 -39.74 -83.68
N ALA A 11 31.21 -40.40 -83.93
CA ALA A 11 30.24 -40.35 -85.03
C ALA A 11 28.93 -41.12 -84.73
N ALA A 12 27.86 -40.72 -85.43
CA ALA A 12 26.78 -41.49 -86.10
C ALA A 12 25.81 -42.44 -85.35
N GLY A 13 24.51 -42.22 -85.58
CA GLY A 13 23.42 -43.19 -85.38
C GLY A 13 22.03 -42.56 -85.52
N ILE A 14 21.23 -43.04 -86.47
CA ILE A 14 20.01 -42.46 -87.06
C ILE A 14 18.71 -42.90 -86.34
N GLY A 15 17.75 -41.96 -86.21
CA GLY A 15 16.33 -42.16 -86.58
C GLY A 15 15.33 -42.75 -85.56
N GLY A 16 14.19 -42.07 -85.42
CA GLY A 16 12.90 -42.70 -85.09
C GLY A 16 12.03 -41.99 -84.05
N GLU A 17 11.12 -41.13 -84.49
CA GLU A 17 9.97 -40.64 -83.71
C GLU A 17 9.07 -41.80 -83.25
N LYS A 18 8.63 -41.77 -81.98
CA LYS A 18 7.35 -42.33 -81.53
C LYS A 18 6.74 -41.47 -80.42
N LEU A 19 5.58 -40.89 -80.73
CA LEU A 19 4.66 -40.24 -79.78
C LEU A 19 4.31 -41.16 -78.59
N LYS A 20 4.30 -40.61 -77.38
CA LYS A 20 3.54 -41.13 -76.22
C LYS A 20 2.84 -39.98 -75.50
N CYS A 21 1.55 -40.19 -75.19
CA CYS A 21 0.60 -39.25 -74.59
C CYS A 21 1.02 -38.73 -73.19
N PRO A 22 0.54 -37.54 -72.77
CA PRO A 22 0.83 -36.97 -71.45
C PRO A 22 -0.11 -37.53 -70.37
N PRO A 23 0.30 -37.61 -69.10
CA PRO A 23 -0.65 -37.87 -68.02
C PRO A 23 -1.51 -36.61 -67.76
N SER A 24 -2.78 -36.87 -67.45
CA SER A 24 -3.87 -35.90 -67.39
C SER A 24 -3.68 -34.79 -66.33
N SER A 25 -4.21 -33.61 -66.64
CA SER A 25 -4.19 -32.37 -65.83
C SER A 25 -4.83 -32.51 -64.43
N ALA A 26 -5.60 -33.58 -64.17
CA ALA A 26 -6.29 -33.83 -62.91
C ALA A 26 -5.34 -34.23 -61.76
N ALA A 27 -4.29 -35.01 -62.03
CA ALA A 27 -3.36 -35.47 -60.99
C ALA A 27 -2.50 -34.31 -60.45
N ARG A 28 -2.09 -33.40 -61.33
CA ARG A 28 -1.28 -32.22 -61.00
C ARG A 28 -2.08 -31.18 -60.19
N SER A 29 -3.39 -31.10 -60.42
CA SER A 29 -4.32 -30.24 -59.67
C SER A 29 -4.59 -30.75 -58.24
N ARG A 30 -4.84 -32.06 -58.08
CA ARG A 30 -5.04 -32.67 -56.75
C ARG A 30 -3.80 -32.56 -55.87
N MET A 31 -2.60 -32.69 -56.45
CA MET A 31 -1.34 -32.56 -55.71
C MET A 31 -1.08 -31.11 -55.26
N LYS A 32 -1.44 -30.11 -56.08
CA LYS A 32 -1.39 -28.69 -55.68
C LYS A 32 -2.37 -28.38 -54.55
N LEU A 33 -3.59 -28.92 -54.60
CA LEU A 33 -4.58 -28.72 -53.54
C LEU A 33 -4.15 -29.37 -52.21
N TRP A 34 -3.52 -30.55 -52.26
CA TRP A 34 -2.94 -31.20 -51.09
C TRP A 34 -1.76 -30.42 -50.50
N MET A 35 -0.87 -29.90 -51.34
CA MET A 35 0.23 -29.06 -50.90
C MET A 35 -0.26 -27.76 -50.25
N VAL A 36 -1.29 -27.12 -50.82
CA VAL A 36 -1.90 -25.91 -50.23
C VAL A 36 -2.58 -26.22 -48.90
N ARG A 37 -3.30 -27.34 -48.78
CA ARG A 37 -3.90 -27.76 -47.49
C ARG A 37 -2.84 -28.09 -46.44
N ALA A 38 -1.75 -28.73 -46.83
CA ALA A 38 -0.66 -29.03 -45.91
C ALA A 38 0.03 -27.74 -45.43
N THR A 39 0.33 -26.80 -46.33
CA THR A 39 0.95 -25.53 -45.95
C THR A 39 0.03 -24.64 -45.12
N THR A 40 -1.27 -24.56 -45.42
CA THR A 40 -2.21 -23.80 -44.56
C THR A 40 -2.38 -24.43 -43.19
N THR A 41 -2.39 -25.76 -43.09
CA THR A 41 -2.48 -26.46 -41.80
C THR A 41 -1.24 -26.23 -40.96
N VAL A 42 -0.05 -26.28 -41.57
CA VAL A 42 1.22 -25.98 -40.89
C VAL A 42 1.26 -24.52 -40.44
N LEU A 43 0.85 -23.57 -41.29
CA LEU A 43 0.80 -22.15 -40.94
C LEU A 43 -0.16 -21.85 -39.79
N LEU A 44 -1.35 -22.48 -39.80
CA LEU A 44 -2.32 -22.37 -38.71
C LEU A 44 -1.76 -22.94 -37.41
N TRP A 45 -1.12 -24.12 -37.46
CA TRP A 45 -0.49 -24.72 -36.28
C TRP A 45 0.68 -23.88 -35.75
N THR A 46 1.49 -23.28 -36.63
CA THR A 46 2.55 -22.36 -36.19
C THR A 46 1.99 -21.09 -35.56
N CYS A 47 0.89 -20.54 -36.08
CA CYS A 47 0.20 -19.41 -35.45
C CYS A 47 -0.37 -19.78 -34.08
N VAL A 48 -0.99 -20.96 -33.95
CA VAL A 48 -1.52 -21.43 -32.66
C VAL A 48 -0.39 -21.63 -31.65
N MET A 49 0.73 -22.26 -32.04
CA MET A 49 1.89 -22.44 -31.17
C MET A 49 2.56 -21.13 -30.76
N GLN A 50 2.61 -20.14 -31.65
CA GLN A 50 3.09 -18.80 -31.32
C GLN A 50 2.12 -18.08 -30.38
N LEU A 51 0.81 -18.20 -30.58
CA LEU A 51 -0.21 -17.61 -29.69
C LEU A 51 -0.21 -18.25 -28.30
N THR A 52 0.03 -19.57 -28.18
CA THR A 52 0.18 -20.23 -26.88
C THR A 52 1.48 -19.83 -26.18
N ALA A 53 2.58 -19.68 -26.92
CA ALA A 53 3.85 -19.18 -26.36
C ALA A 53 3.78 -17.71 -25.93
N VAL A 54 3.00 -16.87 -26.63
CA VAL A 54 2.73 -15.48 -26.22
C VAL A 54 1.76 -15.43 -25.04
N GLY A 55 0.76 -16.32 -24.99
CA GLY A 55 -0.16 -16.47 -23.86
C GLY A 55 0.55 -16.82 -22.54
N GLU A 56 1.61 -17.63 -22.59
CA GLU A 56 2.43 -17.95 -21.41
C GLU A 56 3.34 -16.80 -20.94
N THR A 57 3.66 -15.84 -21.82
CA THR A 57 4.53 -14.70 -21.49
C THR A 57 3.78 -13.44 -21.07
N TRP A 58 2.48 -13.33 -21.44
CA TRP A 58 1.61 -12.18 -21.18
C TRP A 58 0.43 -12.47 -20.23
N GLY A 59 0.49 -13.54 -19.45
CA GLY A 59 -0.37 -13.68 -18.28
C GLY A 59 -0.09 -12.56 -17.26
N PRO A 60 -1.10 -11.94 -16.61
CA PRO A 60 -0.88 -10.92 -15.59
C PRO A 60 0.04 -11.47 -14.49
N ARG A 61 1.27 -10.96 -14.41
CA ARG A 61 2.24 -11.33 -13.37
C ARG A 61 1.81 -10.95 -11.95
N VAL A 62 0.62 -10.38 -11.80
CA VAL A 62 0.01 -9.97 -10.52
C VAL A 62 -0.38 -11.18 -9.65
N LEU A 63 -0.61 -12.37 -10.23
CA LEU A 63 -1.19 -13.50 -9.49
C LEU A 63 -0.21 -14.64 -9.10
N LYS A 64 1.08 -14.56 -9.47
CA LYS A 64 2.07 -15.61 -9.11
C LYS A 64 2.83 -15.36 -7.79
N GLY A 65 2.53 -14.26 -7.09
CA GLY A 65 3.26 -13.85 -5.88
C GLY A 65 2.54 -14.06 -4.54
N TRP A 66 1.29 -14.55 -4.55
CA TRP A 66 0.52 -14.72 -3.31
C TRP A 66 0.69 -16.15 -2.78
N PRO A 67 1.16 -16.38 -1.53
CA PRO A 67 1.07 -17.69 -0.93
C PRO A 67 -0.41 -18.09 -0.82
N SER A 68 -0.79 -19.22 -1.39
CA SER A 68 -2.11 -19.81 -1.16
C SER A 68 -2.25 -20.15 0.32
N CYS A 69 -2.98 -19.33 1.06
CA CYS A 69 -3.37 -19.59 2.45
C CYS A 69 -4.54 -20.59 2.56
N LEU A 70 -4.61 -21.58 1.67
CA LEU A 70 -5.70 -22.57 1.63
C LEU A 70 -5.10 -23.98 1.59
N THR A 71 -4.59 -24.41 2.72
CA THR A 71 -4.57 -25.80 3.22
C THR A 71 -3.87 -25.80 4.59
N PRO A 72 -4.51 -26.27 5.68
CA PRO A 72 -3.77 -26.63 6.88
C PRO A 72 -2.95 -27.89 6.56
N PRO A 73 -1.65 -27.98 6.90
CA PRO A 73 -0.97 -29.26 6.92
C PRO A 73 -1.62 -30.12 8.02
N GLU A 74 -1.98 -31.36 7.72
CA GLU A 74 -2.33 -32.36 8.72
C GLU A 74 -1.26 -32.40 9.81
N GLU A 75 -1.68 -32.20 11.07
CA GLU A 75 -0.85 -32.38 12.25
C GLU A 75 -0.48 -33.87 12.38
N ALA A 76 0.69 -34.24 11.85
CA ALA A 76 1.40 -35.40 12.36
C ALA A 76 1.84 -35.06 13.79
N ALA A 77 1.30 -35.81 14.76
CA ALA A 77 1.51 -35.66 16.19
C ALA A 77 3.01 -35.64 16.57
N ALA A 78 3.58 -34.43 16.63
CA ALA A 78 4.85 -34.17 17.27
C ALA A 78 4.57 -33.79 18.72
N VAL A 79 5.08 -34.62 19.64
CA VAL A 79 5.08 -34.40 21.09
C VAL A 79 5.52 -32.96 21.38
N ARG A 80 4.61 -32.14 21.94
CA ARG A 80 4.91 -30.79 22.38
C ARG A 80 5.95 -30.85 23.52
N PRO A 81 7.15 -30.27 23.40
CA PRO A 81 7.94 -30.02 24.59
C PRO A 81 7.17 -29.00 25.42
N ALA A 82 7.13 -29.23 26.74
CA ALA A 82 6.48 -28.35 27.70
C ALA A 82 6.84 -26.89 27.40
N VAL A 83 5.82 -26.08 27.16
CA VAL A 83 5.95 -24.62 27.04
C VAL A 83 6.39 -24.14 28.41
N VAL A 84 7.71 -24.02 28.59
CA VAL A 84 8.25 -23.10 29.59
C VAL A 84 7.82 -21.74 29.09
N GLU A 85 6.81 -21.19 29.75
CA GLU A 85 6.41 -19.80 29.66
C GLU A 85 7.64 -18.96 29.99
N ARG A 86 8.47 -18.66 28.98
CA ARG A 86 9.50 -17.64 29.10
C ARG A 86 8.73 -16.36 29.37
N ALA A 87 8.62 -15.99 30.64
CA ALA A 87 8.26 -14.64 31.05
C ALA A 87 8.98 -13.71 30.08
N ALA A 88 8.23 -12.97 29.26
CA ALA A 88 8.78 -12.17 28.18
C ALA A 88 9.84 -11.25 28.81
N LEU A 89 11.13 -11.59 28.61
CA LEU A 89 12.22 -10.82 29.17
C LEU A 89 12.13 -9.46 28.50
N LEU A 90 11.63 -8.48 29.25
CA LEU A 90 11.51 -7.11 28.77
C LEU A 90 12.88 -6.68 28.21
N PRO A 91 12.93 -5.99 27.06
CA PRO A 91 14.20 -5.57 26.47
C PRO A 91 15.09 -4.85 27.49
N PRO A 92 16.42 -4.89 27.42
CA PRO A 92 17.26 -4.16 28.36
C PRO A 92 16.96 -2.66 28.30
N LYS A 93 17.13 -1.93 29.42
CA LYS A 93 16.97 -0.46 29.39
C LYS A 93 18.15 0.16 28.65
N ARG A 94 17.87 1.04 27.68
CA ARG A 94 18.90 1.81 26.98
C ARG A 94 19.69 2.69 27.95
N ILE A 95 21.01 2.63 27.87
CA ILE A 95 21.92 3.51 28.63
C ILE A 95 22.43 4.60 27.69
N TYR A 96 22.14 5.85 28.01
CA TYR A 96 22.60 7.00 27.22
C TYR A 96 22.67 8.26 28.07
N ARG A 97 23.46 9.24 27.61
CA ARG A 97 23.49 10.59 28.20
C ARG A 97 22.31 11.39 27.66
N ASN A 98 21.33 11.67 28.52
CA ASN A 98 20.12 12.39 28.13
C ASN A 98 20.40 13.86 27.79
N ASN A 99 20.02 14.30 26.59
CA ASN A 99 20.17 15.69 26.14
C ASN A 99 18.99 16.59 26.58
N GLY A 100 17.82 16.02 26.91
CA GLY A 100 16.63 16.77 27.32
C GLY A 100 15.33 15.96 27.19
N TYR A 101 14.21 16.65 27.10
CA TYR A 101 12.88 16.08 26.94
C TYR A 101 12.23 16.57 25.65
N LEU A 102 11.56 15.67 24.95
CA LEU A 102 10.79 15.95 23.75
C LEU A 102 9.30 15.69 24.04
N MET A 103 8.49 16.74 23.93
CA MET A 103 7.03 16.65 23.89
C MET A 103 6.57 16.75 22.44
N VAL A 104 5.49 16.06 22.11
CA VAL A 104 4.99 15.93 20.74
C VAL A 104 3.48 16.05 20.78
N SER A 105 2.92 16.93 19.96
CA SER A 105 1.50 16.91 19.61
C SER A 105 1.36 16.51 18.15
N CYS A 106 0.78 15.33 17.93
CA CYS A 106 0.56 14.75 16.61
C CYS A 106 -0.77 15.24 16.05
N ASN A 107 -0.76 15.77 14.83
CA ASN A 107 -1.94 16.32 14.16
C ASN A 107 -2.30 15.57 12.86
N GLY A 108 -3.52 15.81 12.39
CA GLY A 108 -4.09 15.14 11.23
C GLY A 108 -4.87 13.87 11.60
N GLY A 109 -5.23 13.07 10.60
CA GLY A 109 -6.00 11.84 10.84
C GLY A 109 -5.18 10.78 11.59
N LEU A 110 -5.83 9.79 12.21
CA LEU A 110 -5.17 8.78 13.05
C LEU A 110 -3.96 8.09 12.38
N ASN A 111 -4.06 7.76 11.10
CA ASN A 111 -2.94 7.16 10.35
C ASN A 111 -1.75 8.13 10.15
N GLN A 112 -2.02 9.44 10.02
CA GLN A 112 -0.97 10.47 9.97
C GLN A 112 -0.32 10.63 11.34
N MET A 113 -1.13 10.65 12.41
CA MET A 113 -0.63 10.68 13.79
C MET A 113 0.24 9.46 14.10
N ARG A 114 -0.16 8.25 13.68
CA ARG A 114 0.69 7.04 13.81
C ARG A 114 2.05 7.20 13.14
N ALA A 115 2.08 7.69 11.91
CA ALA A 115 3.34 7.94 11.20
C ALA A 115 4.20 8.99 11.93
N ALA A 116 3.58 10.07 12.42
CA ALA A 116 4.26 11.11 13.20
C ALA A 116 4.87 10.54 14.49
N ILE A 117 4.15 9.70 15.24
CA ILE A 117 4.67 9.03 16.44
C ILE A 117 5.90 8.18 16.10
N CYS A 118 5.86 7.43 14.99
CA CYS A 118 6.99 6.63 14.54
C CYS A 118 8.23 7.48 14.27
N ASP A 119 8.05 8.61 13.59
CA ASP A 119 9.13 9.57 13.32
C ASP A 119 9.71 10.15 14.61
N MET A 120 8.85 10.57 15.54
CA MET A 120 9.30 11.19 16.78
C MET A 120 10.00 10.22 17.72
N VAL A 121 9.64 8.94 17.72
CA VAL A 121 10.40 7.89 18.43
C VAL A 121 11.81 7.77 17.86
N VAL A 122 11.95 7.73 16.54
CA VAL A 122 13.26 7.66 15.87
C VAL A 122 14.09 8.90 16.16
N ILE A 123 13.50 10.09 16.08
CA ILE A 123 14.18 11.36 16.37
C ILE A 123 14.61 11.38 17.84
N ALA A 124 13.75 10.94 18.76
CA ALA A 124 14.09 10.87 20.18
C ALA A 124 15.27 9.93 20.44
N ARG A 125 15.28 8.77 19.76
CA ARG A 125 16.41 7.83 19.81
C ARG A 125 17.69 8.47 19.28
N TYR A 126 17.64 9.07 18.09
CA TYR A 126 18.78 9.64 17.39
C TYR A 126 19.41 10.81 18.17
N LEU A 127 18.57 11.68 18.73
CA LEU A 127 19.02 12.83 19.51
C LEU A 127 19.37 12.50 20.95
N ASN A 128 19.25 11.24 21.39
CA ASN A 128 19.49 10.83 22.78
C ASN A 128 18.68 11.68 23.78
N VAL A 129 17.36 11.81 23.53
CA VAL A 129 16.43 12.56 24.38
C VAL A 129 15.37 11.63 24.95
N THR A 130 14.78 12.03 26.08
CA THR A 130 13.63 11.33 26.65
C THR A 130 12.36 11.80 25.96
N LEU A 131 11.58 10.87 25.42
CA LEU A 131 10.28 11.17 24.81
C LEU A 131 9.20 11.16 25.90
N VAL A 132 8.28 12.13 25.86
CA VAL A 132 7.03 12.06 26.61
C VAL A 132 5.98 11.41 25.72
N VAL A 133 5.09 10.58 26.28
CA VAL A 133 3.98 9.96 25.52
C VAL A 133 3.30 11.05 24.66
N PRO A 134 3.19 10.84 23.34
CA PRO A 134 2.65 11.87 22.44
C PRO A 134 1.20 12.24 22.75
N GLU A 135 0.89 13.52 22.58
CA GLU A 135 -0.48 14.04 22.61
C GLU A 135 -1.10 13.89 21.22
N LEU A 136 -2.36 13.46 21.18
CA LEU A 136 -3.13 13.37 19.95
C LEU A 136 -3.91 14.67 19.72
N ASP A 137 -4.07 15.04 18.46
CA ASP A 137 -4.81 16.22 18.06
C ASP A 137 -6.32 16.00 18.20
N LYS A 138 -6.94 16.96 18.90
CA LYS A 138 -8.39 16.99 19.19
C LYS A 138 -9.09 18.14 18.50
N THR A 139 -8.36 18.92 17.69
CA THR A 139 -8.81 20.19 17.12
C THR A 139 -8.94 20.16 15.60
N SER A 140 -8.48 19.09 14.95
CA SER A 140 -8.63 18.91 13.50
C SER A 140 -10.05 18.50 13.11
N PHE A 141 -10.23 18.33 11.79
CA PHE A 141 -11.49 17.98 11.14
C PHE A 141 -12.27 16.83 11.81
N TRP A 142 -11.56 15.80 12.31
CA TRP A 142 -12.22 14.64 12.95
C TRP A 142 -12.68 14.92 14.38
N ASN A 143 -12.08 15.91 15.05
CA ASN A 143 -12.45 16.38 16.40
C ASN A 143 -12.66 15.24 17.42
N ASP A 144 -11.80 14.22 17.35
CA ASP A 144 -11.84 13.06 18.23
C ASP A 144 -11.27 13.46 19.60
N PRO A 145 -12.02 13.30 20.71
CA PRO A 145 -11.55 13.69 22.04
C PRO A 145 -10.56 12.68 22.65
N SER A 146 -10.36 11.52 22.03
CA SER A 146 -9.55 10.41 22.56
C SER A 146 -8.11 10.84 22.82
N GLU A 147 -7.58 10.41 23.96
CA GLU A 147 -6.17 10.53 24.32
C GLU A 147 -5.37 9.34 23.77
N PHE A 148 -4.03 9.43 23.87
CA PHE A 148 -3.15 8.33 23.47
C PHE A 148 -3.51 7.01 24.17
N GLN A 149 -3.80 7.06 25.47
CA GLN A 149 -4.14 5.87 26.27
C GLN A 149 -5.50 5.25 25.95
N ASP A 150 -6.41 6.00 25.31
CA ASP A 150 -7.72 5.48 24.94
C ASP A 150 -7.60 4.61 23.68
N ILE A 151 -6.61 4.90 22.83
CA ILE A 151 -6.37 4.21 21.56
C ILE A 151 -5.27 3.15 21.70
N PHE A 152 -4.15 3.46 22.35
CA PHE A 152 -2.96 2.61 22.40
C PHE A 152 -2.59 2.18 23.82
N ASP A 153 -2.08 0.96 23.94
CA ASP A 153 -1.53 0.43 25.20
C ASP A 153 -0.22 1.16 25.55
N VAL A 154 -0.31 2.08 26.53
CA VAL A 154 0.82 2.92 26.96
C VAL A 154 1.94 2.10 27.60
N GLU A 155 1.62 1.09 28.42
CA GLU A 155 2.66 0.27 29.06
C GLU A 155 3.40 -0.55 28.02
N HIS A 156 2.68 -1.18 27.09
CA HIS A 156 3.29 -1.90 25.98
C HIS A 156 4.15 -0.98 25.11
N PHE A 157 3.67 0.23 24.79
CA PHE A 157 4.44 1.22 24.03
C PHE A 157 5.76 1.59 24.72
N ILE A 158 5.73 1.88 26.03
CA ILE A 158 6.94 2.23 26.80
C ILE A 158 7.88 1.03 26.93
N THR A 159 7.35 -0.14 27.30
CA THR A 159 8.16 -1.31 27.62
C THR A 159 8.73 -2.00 26.38
N SER A 160 8.02 -2.00 25.26
CA SER A 160 8.48 -2.60 23.99
C SER A 160 9.59 -1.80 23.31
N LEU A 161 9.80 -0.53 23.69
CA LEU A 161 10.81 0.38 23.12
C LEU A 161 11.94 0.73 24.09
N ARG A 162 11.97 0.13 25.28
CA ARG A 162 12.90 0.51 26.36
C ARG A 162 14.39 0.34 26.03
N ASP A 163 14.73 -0.51 25.07
CA ASP A 163 16.07 -0.72 24.52
C ASP A 163 16.48 0.34 23.49
N GLU A 164 15.52 1.07 22.94
CA GLU A 164 15.71 2.04 21.85
C GLU A 164 15.53 3.50 22.30
N VAL A 165 14.53 3.78 23.13
CA VAL A 165 14.23 5.13 23.61
C VAL A 165 13.63 5.08 25.01
N ARG A 166 13.99 6.04 25.86
CA ARG A 166 13.30 6.22 27.14
C ARG A 166 12.04 7.04 26.90
N ILE A 167 10.90 6.47 27.26
CA ILE A 167 9.59 7.10 27.15
C ILE A 167 9.02 7.27 28.57
N LEU A 168 8.49 8.45 28.87
CA LEU A 168 7.79 8.75 30.12
C LEU A 168 6.33 9.09 29.84
N ARG A 169 5.43 8.63 30.72
CA ARG A 169 4.00 8.99 30.68
C ARG A 169 3.80 10.51 30.79
N GLU A 170 4.53 11.12 31.71
CA GLU A 170 4.53 12.56 31.93
C GLU A 170 5.93 13.06 32.27
N LEU A 171 6.10 14.39 32.20
CA LEU A 171 7.34 15.03 32.61
C LEU A 171 7.59 14.86 34.12
N PRO A 172 8.85 14.70 34.56
CA PRO A 172 9.17 14.70 35.98
C PRO A 172 8.67 15.97 36.68
N PRO A 173 8.20 15.94 37.94
CA PRO A 173 7.50 17.06 38.58
C PRO A 173 8.25 18.40 38.55
N ARG A 174 9.57 18.38 38.70
CA ARG A 174 10.41 19.58 38.61
C ARG A 174 10.46 20.16 37.19
N VAL A 175 10.44 19.31 36.16
CA VAL A 175 10.44 19.73 34.75
C VAL A 175 9.04 20.17 34.34
N LYS A 176 8.00 19.45 34.76
CA LYS A 176 6.58 19.80 34.53
C LYS A 176 6.26 21.22 35.02
N ARG A 177 6.64 21.56 36.26
CA ARG A 177 6.50 22.93 36.80
C ARG A 177 7.20 24.00 35.96
N ARG A 178 8.34 23.69 35.34
CA ARG A 178 9.02 24.66 34.45
C ARG A 178 8.21 24.91 33.17
N VAL A 179 7.60 23.87 32.62
CA VAL A 179 6.72 23.98 31.45
C VAL A 179 5.47 24.79 31.78
N GLU A 180 4.85 24.54 32.95
CA GLU A 180 3.69 25.30 33.45
C GLU A 180 4.01 26.79 33.64
N LEU A 181 5.26 27.13 33.98
CA LEU A 181 5.76 28.51 34.06
C LEU A 181 6.20 29.09 32.70
N GLY A 182 5.93 28.40 31.58
CA GLY A 182 6.29 28.85 30.23
C GLY A 182 7.79 28.71 29.88
N MET A 183 8.59 28.03 30.70
CA MET A 183 10.03 27.89 30.48
C MET A 183 10.37 26.67 29.60
N PHE A 184 9.81 26.64 28.40
CA PHE A 184 10.09 25.66 27.35
C PHE A 184 10.05 26.33 25.98
N HIS A 185 10.41 25.59 24.93
CA HIS A 185 10.26 26.08 23.56
C HIS A 185 9.25 25.20 22.82
N SER A 186 8.33 25.81 22.08
CA SER A 186 7.35 25.12 21.24
C SER A 186 7.47 25.61 19.80
N MET A 187 7.55 24.70 18.84
CA MET A 187 7.66 25.02 17.42
C MET A 187 7.16 23.87 16.54
N PRO A 188 6.68 24.14 15.32
CA PRO A 188 6.46 23.09 14.34
C PRO A 188 7.81 22.66 13.73
N PRO A 189 8.06 21.35 13.50
CA PRO A 189 9.20 20.91 12.73
C PRO A 189 9.01 21.21 11.23
N ILE A 190 10.12 21.26 10.49
CA ILE A 190 10.07 21.41 9.03
C ILE A 190 9.74 20.07 8.38
N SER A 191 8.69 20.06 7.54
CA SER A 191 8.24 18.84 6.86
C SER A 191 9.26 18.33 5.84
N TRP A 192 9.38 17.01 5.74
CA TRP A 192 10.33 16.28 4.87
C TRP A 192 11.80 16.59 5.15
N SER A 193 12.11 17.03 6.37
CA SER A 193 13.50 17.29 6.77
C SER A 193 14.32 16.01 6.86
N ASP A 194 15.60 16.12 6.52
CA ASP A 194 16.58 15.07 6.77
C ASP A 194 16.95 14.98 8.26
N ILE A 195 17.59 13.89 8.66
CA ILE A 195 18.03 13.68 10.05
C ILE A 195 19.05 14.74 10.52
N SER A 196 19.82 15.31 9.60
CA SER A 196 20.79 16.38 9.88
C SER A 196 20.13 17.66 10.40
N TYR A 197 18.91 17.99 9.94
CA TYR A 197 18.13 19.11 10.48
C TYR A 197 17.88 18.94 11.99
N TYR A 198 17.50 17.72 12.40
CA TYR A 198 17.24 17.43 13.80
C TYR A 198 18.53 17.54 14.65
N HIS A 199 19.65 17.09 14.12
CA HIS A 199 20.93 17.23 14.82
C HIS A 199 21.40 18.69 14.92
N ASN A 200 21.31 19.43 13.82
CA ASN A 200 21.94 20.75 13.72
C ASN A 200 21.05 21.90 14.20
N GLN A 201 19.72 21.75 14.16
CA GLN A 201 18.77 22.80 14.55
C GLN A 201 17.97 22.42 15.78
N ILE A 202 17.44 21.20 15.86
CA ILE A 202 16.54 20.79 16.96
C ILE A 202 17.32 20.47 18.24
N LEU A 203 18.42 19.72 18.16
CA LEU A 203 19.21 19.35 19.34
C LEU A 203 19.78 20.56 20.11
N PRO A 204 20.33 21.61 19.47
CA PRO A 204 20.72 22.83 20.19
C PRO A 204 19.59 23.48 20.97
N LEU A 205 18.37 23.52 20.40
CA LEU A 205 17.19 24.07 21.07
C LEU A 205 16.83 23.23 22.31
N ILE A 206 16.86 21.90 22.19
CA ILE A 206 16.63 20.99 23.32
C ILE A 206 17.68 21.23 24.42
N ARG A 207 18.96 21.36 24.06
CA ARG A 207 20.03 21.58 25.04
C ARG A 207 19.88 22.91 25.79
N LYS A 208 19.44 23.96 25.08
CA LYS A 208 19.18 25.30 25.61
C LYS A 208 17.97 25.33 26.55
N HIS A 209 16.81 24.82 26.09
CA HIS A 209 15.55 24.93 26.82
C HIS A 209 15.24 23.75 27.75
N LYS A 210 15.97 22.63 27.61
CA LYS A 210 15.76 21.32 28.27
C LYS A 210 14.48 20.60 27.89
N VAL A 211 13.41 21.32 27.56
CA VAL A 211 12.15 20.79 27.04
C VAL A 211 11.86 21.47 25.72
N LEU A 212 11.65 20.68 24.67
CA LEU A 212 11.16 21.13 23.39
C LEU A 212 9.83 20.45 23.10
N HIS A 213 8.85 21.22 22.64
CA HIS A 213 7.56 20.75 22.21
C HIS A 213 7.42 20.92 20.69
N LEU A 214 7.16 19.82 19.98
CA LEU A 214 6.84 19.86 18.56
C LEU A 214 5.31 19.79 18.40
N ASN A 215 4.69 20.90 18.01
CA ASN A 215 3.23 21.09 18.10
C ASN A 215 2.44 20.79 16.82
N ARG A 216 3.11 20.43 15.72
CA ARG A 216 2.51 20.00 14.43
C ARG A 216 3.38 18.96 13.74
N THR A 217 3.38 17.73 14.23
CA THR A 217 4.27 16.67 13.73
C THR A 217 3.72 15.88 12.55
N ASP A 218 2.66 16.33 11.89
CA ASP A 218 2.34 15.88 10.52
C ASP A 218 3.49 16.15 9.54
N ALA A 219 4.36 17.09 9.88
CA ALA A 219 5.67 17.31 9.26
C ALA A 219 6.59 16.07 9.45
N ARG A 220 6.60 15.22 8.43
CA ARG A 220 7.32 13.94 8.40
C ARG A 220 8.83 14.12 8.34
N LEU A 221 9.58 13.24 8.98
CA LEU A 221 10.98 13.01 8.66
C LEU A 221 11.06 12.39 7.25
N ALA A 222 12.08 12.75 6.47
CA ALA A 222 12.24 12.28 5.08
C ALA A 222 12.04 10.75 4.94
N ASN A 223 11.37 10.31 3.87
CA ASN A 223 11.16 8.88 3.63
C ASN A 223 12.40 8.21 3.02
N ASN A 224 13.06 8.90 2.09
CA ASN A 224 14.17 8.37 1.31
C ASN A 224 15.51 8.85 1.87
N GLY A 225 16.59 8.13 1.58
CA GLY A 225 17.95 8.51 1.97
C GLY A 225 18.29 8.28 3.45
N LEU A 226 17.38 7.70 4.23
CA LEU A 226 17.64 7.38 5.63
C LEU A 226 18.36 6.03 5.81
N PRO A 227 19.24 5.91 6.82
CA PRO A 227 19.83 4.64 7.22
C PRO A 227 18.79 3.54 7.52
N MET A 228 19.13 2.30 7.17
CA MET A 228 18.25 1.13 7.35
C MET A 228 17.78 0.95 8.80
N GLU A 229 18.64 1.21 9.78
CA GLU A 229 18.32 1.08 11.20
C GLU A 229 17.23 2.05 11.67
N ILE A 230 17.07 3.18 10.99
CA ILE A 230 15.97 4.11 11.25
C ILE A 230 14.66 3.58 10.69
N GLN A 231 14.68 3.05 9.46
CA GLN A 231 13.49 2.49 8.84
C GLN A 231 12.99 1.25 9.60
N LYS A 232 13.91 0.39 10.06
CA LYS A 232 13.60 -0.75 10.94
C LYS A 232 12.92 -0.30 12.22
N LEU A 233 13.42 0.76 12.86
CA LEU A 233 12.79 1.28 14.07
C LEU A 233 11.41 1.89 13.80
N ARG A 234 11.24 2.69 12.74
CA ARG A 234 9.92 3.19 12.33
C ARG A 234 8.92 2.05 12.16
N CYS A 235 9.34 0.99 11.48
CA CYS A 235 8.54 -0.22 11.27
C CYS A 235 8.19 -0.91 12.60
N ARG A 236 9.18 -1.13 13.48
CA ARG A 236 8.97 -1.70 14.83
C ARG A 236 7.97 -0.87 15.63
N VAL A 237 8.09 0.46 15.62
CA VAL A 237 7.16 1.34 16.33
C VAL A 237 5.75 1.19 15.76
N ASN A 238 5.60 1.27 14.44
CA ASN A 238 4.28 1.28 13.79
C ASN A 238 3.51 -0.04 13.94
N TYR A 239 4.21 -1.17 13.83
CA TYR A 239 3.57 -2.49 13.73
C TYR A 239 3.66 -3.31 15.01
N ALA A 240 4.63 -3.05 15.89
CA ALA A 240 4.81 -3.82 17.12
C ALA A 240 4.54 -3.01 18.39
N SER A 241 4.98 -1.74 18.45
CA SER A 241 4.86 -0.94 19.69
C SER A 241 3.57 -0.15 19.80
N LEU A 242 3.00 0.31 18.69
CA LEU A 242 1.68 0.93 18.64
C LEU A 242 0.59 -0.13 18.59
N ARG A 243 0.38 -0.80 19.72
CA ARG A 243 -0.69 -1.77 19.94
C ARG A 243 -1.93 -1.06 20.44
N PHE A 244 -3.10 -1.41 19.92
CA PHE A 244 -4.36 -0.87 20.41
C PHE A 244 -4.64 -1.34 21.86
N THR A 245 -5.50 -0.60 22.57
CA THR A 245 -6.00 -1.03 23.88
C THR A 245 -6.72 -2.38 23.80
N ALA A 246 -6.79 -3.09 24.94
CA ALA A 246 -7.40 -4.40 25.00
C ALA A 246 -8.88 -4.35 24.59
N GLU A 247 -9.58 -3.27 24.94
CA GLU A 247 -10.98 -3.02 24.61
C GLU A 247 -11.20 -2.95 23.09
N ILE A 248 -10.35 -2.21 22.38
CA ILE A 248 -10.39 -2.10 20.91
C ILE A 248 -10.02 -3.43 20.26
N GLU A 249 -8.97 -4.10 20.74
CA GLU A 249 -8.55 -5.40 20.21
C GLU A 249 -9.65 -6.46 20.39
N ASP A 250 -10.29 -6.51 21.55
CA ASP A 250 -11.33 -7.49 21.85
C ASP A 250 -12.61 -7.19 21.10
N LEU A 251 -12.95 -5.92 20.89
CA LEU A 251 -14.01 -5.53 19.96
C LEU A 251 -13.70 -5.99 18.54
N GLY A 252 -12.49 -5.74 18.04
CA GLY A 252 -12.05 -6.18 16.72
C GLY A 252 -12.12 -7.70 16.56
N LYS A 253 -11.65 -8.47 17.56
CA LYS A 253 -11.75 -9.93 17.58
C LYS A 253 -13.20 -10.41 17.55
N ARG A 254 -14.12 -9.74 18.27
CA ARG A 254 -15.56 -10.05 18.25
C ARG A 254 -16.15 -9.81 16.86
N VAL A 255 -15.87 -8.67 16.24
CA VAL A 255 -16.33 -8.36 14.87
C VAL A 255 -15.81 -9.41 13.88
N ILE A 256 -14.52 -9.74 13.92
CA ILE A 256 -13.93 -10.77 13.06
C ILE A 256 -14.60 -12.13 13.29
N ARG A 257 -14.88 -12.49 14.56
CA ARG A 257 -15.55 -13.75 14.88
C ARG A 257 -16.93 -13.82 14.24
N ILE A 258 -17.72 -12.74 14.30
CA ILE A 258 -19.04 -12.64 13.69
C ILE A 258 -18.93 -12.75 12.16
N LEU A 259 -18.04 -11.98 11.54
CA LEU A 259 -17.85 -12.01 10.09
C LEU A 259 -17.43 -13.40 9.58
N ARG A 260 -16.64 -14.14 10.35
CA ARG A 260 -16.20 -15.51 9.99
C ARG A 260 -17.27 -16.59 10.17
N GLN A 261 -18.41 -16.31 10.79
CA GLN A 261 -19.47 -17.31 10.97
C GLN A 261 -20.04 -17.80 9.63
N ASN A 262 -20.04 -16.95 8.61
CA ASN A 262 -20.56 -17.27 7.28
C ASN A 262 -19.45 -17.68 6.29
N GLY A 263 -18.22 -17.91 6.77
CA GLY A 263 -17.07 -18.31 5.97
C GLY A 263 -16.02 -17.19 5.78
N PRO A 264 -15.15 -17.32 4.77
CA PRO A 264 -14.21 -16.27 4.39
C PRO A 264 -14.92 -14.98 4.01
N PHE A 265 -14.31 -13.84 4.32
CA PHE A 265 -14.82 -12.52 3.96
C PHE A 265 -13.67 -11.64 3.45
N LEU A 266 -14.02 -10.68 2.61
CA LEU A 266 -13.12 -9.65 2.09
C LEU A 266 -13.34 -8.35 2.86
N VAL A 267 -12.27 -7.66 3.24
CA VAL A 267 -12.36 -6.32 3.85
C VAL A 267 -12.04 -5.29 2.79
N LEU A 268 -12.96 -4.33 2.60
CA LEU A 268 -12.82 -3.24 1.66
C LEU A 268 -12.73 -1.92 2.41
N HIS A 269 -11.56 -1.29 2.39
CA HIS A 269 -11.39 0.09 2.86
C HIS A 269 -11.79 1.06 1.74
N LEU A 270 -13.03 1.55 1.79
CA LEU A 270 -13.63 2.36 0.73
C LEU A 270 -13.65 3.84 1.13
N ARG A 271 -12.58 4.57 0.80
CA ARG A 271 -12.42 5.97 1.20
C ARG A 271 -13.15 6.95 0.26
N TYR A 272 -14.46 6.79 0.13
CA TYR A 272 -15.35 7.59 -0.73
C TYR A 272 -16.29 8.49 0.10
N GLU A 273 -15.79 9.04 1.19
CA GLU A 273 -16.52 9.96 2.06
C GLU A 273 -16.42 11.41 1.56
N MET A 274 -17.38 12.24 1.97
CA MET A 274 -17.50 13.63 1.52
C MET A 274 -16.24 14.46 1.81
N ASP A 275 -15.61 14.25 2.98
CA ASP A 275 -14.37 14.94 3.37
C ASP A 275 -13.21 14.59 2.43
N MET A 276 -13.07 13.32 2.08
CA MET A 276 -12.03 12.83 1.19
C MET A 276 -12.23 13.38 -0.24
N LEU A 277 -13.46 13.39 -0.75
CA LEU A 277 -13.76 13.92 -2.07
C LEU A 277 -13.58 15.44 -2.14
N ALA A 278 -14.03 16.16 -1.12
CA ALA A 278 -13.84 17.60 -1.02
C ALA A 278 -12.36 17.97 -0.92
N PHE A 279 -11.58 17.25 -0.09
CA PHE A 279 -10.15 17.48 0.09
C PHE A 279 -9.34 17.17 -1.19
N SER A 280 -9.63 16.04 -1.84
CA SER A 280 -8.93 15.63 -3.07
C SER A 280 -9.38 16.39 -4.31
N GLY A 281 -10.56 17.01 -4.28
CA GLY A 281 -11.17 17.68 -5.43
C GLY A 281 -11.66 16.72 -6.50
N CYS A 282 -11.77 15.42 -6.20
CA CYS A 282 -12.16 14.39 -7.15
C CYS A 282 -13.69 14.33 -7.28
N THR A 283 -14.20 14.63 -8.47
CA THR A 283 -15.65 14.73 -8.74
C THR A 283 -16.13 13.69 -9.77
N GLN A 284 -15.34 12.65 -10.04
CA GLN A 284 -15.74 11.60 -10.97
C GLN A 284 -17.04 10.92 -10.51
N GLY A 285 -18.05 10.93 -11.39
CA GLY A 285 -19.36 10.36 -11.10
C GLY A 285 -20.25 11.24 -10.23
N CYS A 286 -19.79 12.42 -9.80
CA CYS A 286 -20.64 13.42 -9.13
C CYS A 286 -21.54 14.16 -10.13
N SER A 287 -22.72 14.60 -9.68
CA SER A 287 -23.48 15.63 -10.41
C SER A 287 -22.78 17.00 -10.29
N ASN A 288 -23.24 17.97 -11.08
CA ASN A 288 -22.76 19.35 -10.94
C ASN A 288 -23.06 19.91 -9.54
N GLU A 289 -24.25 19.63 -8.98
CA GLU A 289 -24.58 20.10 -7.62
C GLU A 289 -23.69 19.44 -6.56
N GLU A 290 -23.41 18.13 -6.69
CA GLU A 290 -22.49 17.41 -5.80
C GLU A 290 -21.07 17.99 -5.88
N ALA A 291 -20.58 18.28 -7.09
CA ALA A 291 -19.27 18.90 -7.29
C ALA A 291 -19.18 20.29 -6.65
N GLU A 292 -20.23 21.11 -6.77
CA GLU A 292 -20.31 22.43 -6.15
C GLU A 292 -20.38 22.34 -4.61
N GLU A 293 -21.10 21.37 -4.06
CA GLU A 293 -21.12 21.10 -2.62
C GLU A 293 -19.72 20.76 -2.08
N LEU A 294 -19.03 19.82 -2.72
CA LEU A 294 -17.66 19.43 -2.36
C LEU A 294 -16.70 20.63 -2.47
N ALA A 295 -16.88 21.49 -3.48
CA ALA A 295 -16.11 22.72 -3.60
C ALA A 295 -16.40 23.68 -2.44
N ARG A 296 -17.67 23.96 -2.11
CA ARG A 296 -18.02 24.83 -0.97
C ARG A 296 -17.41 24.34 0.33
N MET A 297 -17.49 23.04 0.62
CA MET A 297 -16.86 22.44 1.79
C MET A 297 -15.36 22.70 1.81
N ARG A 298 -14.66 22.44 0.70
CA ARG A 298 -13.21 22.66 0.60
C ARG A 298 -12.83 24.11 0.87
N TYR A 299 -13.60 25.08 0.39
CA TYR A 299 -13.35 26.50 0.67
C TYR A 299 -13.66 26.89 2.12
N ALA A 300 -14.62 26.24 2.77
CA ALA A 300 -15.01 26.53 4.15
C ALA A 300 -13.92 26.21 5.19
N TYR A 301 -12.97 25.31 4.88
CA TYR A 301 -11.90 24.91 5.81
C TYR A 301 -10.56 25.62 5.53
N PRO A 302 -10.15 26.65 6.29
CA PRO A 302 -9.00 27.49 5.93
C PRO A 302 -7.65 26.78 5.87
N TRP A 303 -7.48 25.70 6.66
CA TRP A 303 -6.22 24.95 6.74
C TRP A 303 -5.95 24.01 5.56
N TRP A 304 -6.94 23.75 4.70
CA TRP A 304 -6.72 23.02 3.44
C TRP A 304 -6.10 23.96 2.42
N LYS A 305 -4.80 23.77 2.13
CA LYS A 305 -4.01 24.70 1.31
C LYS A 305 -4.45 24.76 -0.15
N GLU A 306 -4.78 23.62 -0.75
CA GLU A 306 -5.13 23.52 -2.17
C GLU A 306 -6.65 23.75 -2.33
N LYS A 307 -7.04 24.85 -2.97
CA LYS A 307 -8.46 25.24 -3.15
C LYS A 307 -8.97 25.07 -4.57
N ILE A 308 -8.11 25.29 -5.56
CA ILE A 308 -8.41 25.11 -6.97
C ILE A 308 -7.69 23.82 -7.38
N ILE A 309 -8.47 22.83 -7.82
CA ILE A 309 -7.96 21.49 -8.15
C ILE A 309 -8.58 21.09 -9.48
N ASP A 310 -7.73 20.64 -10.41
CA ASP A 310 -8.16 19.97 -11.63
C ASP A 310 -8.45 18.49 -11.30
N SER A 311 -9.73 18.15 -11.22
CA SER A 311 -10.19 16.79 -10.88
C SER A 311 -9.70 15.75 -11.89
N ASP A 312 -9.70 16.09 -13.18
CA ASP A 312 -9.34 15.15 -14.24
C ASP A 312 -7.84 14.85 -14.23
N LEU A 313 -7.02 15.87 -13.98
CA LEU A 313 -5.58 15.69 -13.83
C LEU A 313 -5.24 14.86 -12.58
N LYS A 314 -5.80 15.19 -11.42
CA LYS A 314 -5.60 14.42 -10.18
C LYS A 314 -6.00 12.95 -10.35
N ARG A 315 -7.07 12.70 -11.10
CA ARG A 315 -7.53 11.35 -11.40
C ARG A 315 -6.56 10.60 -12.30
N LYS A 316 -6.06 11.23 -13.37
CA LYS A 316 -5.05 10.65 -14.26
C LYS A 316 -3.76 10.30 -13.52
N ASP A 317 -3.39 11.10 -12.53
CA ASP A 317 -2.22 10.86 -11.67
C ASP A 317 -2.45 9.75 -10.62
N GLY A 318 -3.66 9.16 -10.55
CA GLY A 318 -4.00 8.11 -9.60
C GLY A 318 -4.17 8.60 -8.16
N LEU A 319 -4.45 9.90 -7.96
CA LEU A 319 -4.58 10.53 -6.64
C LEU A 319 -6.04 10.62 -6.16
N CYS A 320 -6.99 10.10 -6.95
CA CYS A 320 -8.40 10.04 -6.58
C CYS A 320 -8.78 8.68 -6.00
N PRO A 321 -9.71 8.63 -5.03
CA PRO A 321 -10.31 7.37 -4.61
C PRO A 321 -11.09 6.73 -5.76
N LEU A 322 -11.16 5.40 -5.76
CA LEU A 322 -12.05 4.66 -6.65
C LEU A 322 -13.50 4.92 -6.25
N THR A 323 -14.38 5.09 -7.23
CA THR A 323 -15.82 5.10 -6.94
C THR A 323 -16.29 3.69 -6.57
N PRO A 324 -17.45 3.52 -5.91
CA PRO A 324 -17.98 2.19 -5.63
C PRO A 324 -18.26 1.39 -6.91
N GLU A 325 -18.66 2.05 -8.01
CA GLU A 325 -18.82 1.44 -9.33
C GLU A 325 -17.50 0.86 -9.85
N GLU A 326 -16.42 1.63 -9.78
CA GLU A 326 -15.08 1.20 -10.20
C GLU A 326 -14.53 0.10 -9.31
N THR A 327 -14.80 0.19 -8.01
CA THR A 327 -14.44 -0.84 -7.05
C THR A 327 -15.10 -2.17 -7.42
N ALA A 328 -16.38 -2.15 -7.82
CA ALA A 328 -17.07 -3.33 -8.30
C ALA A 328 -16.43 -3.92 -9.57
N LEU A 329 -15.98 -3.07 -10.50
CA LEU A 329 -15.26 -3.51 -11.70
C LEU A 329 -13.91 -4.14 -11.35
N VAL A 330 -13.15 -3.54 -10.44
CA VAL A 330 -11.86 -4.07 -9.97
C VAL A 330 -12.05 -5.43 -9.29
N LEU A 331 -13.03 -5.58 -8.41
CA LEU A 331 -13.30 -6.85 -7.73
C LEU A 331 -13.67 -7.95 -8.74
N ARG A 332 -14.48 -7.64 -9.77
CA ARG A 332 -14.79 -8.60 -10.84
C ARG A 332 -13.57 -8.96 -11.67
N ALA A 333 -12.72 -7.98 -11.98
CA ALA A 333 -11.50 -8.21 -12.75
C ALA A 333 -10.47 -9.06 -11.99
N LEU A 334 -10.51 -9.01 -10.65
CA LEU A 334 -9.73 -9.88 -9.76
C LEU A 334 -10.37 -11.25 -9.52
N ASP A 335 -11.46 -11.57 -10.24
CA ASP A 335 -12.21 -12.83 -10.12
C ASP A 335 -12.72 -13.10 -8.69
N ILE A 336 -13.08 -12.04 -7.97
CA ILE A 336 -13.71 -12.17 -6.65
C ILE A 336 -15.12 -12.69 -6.83
N ASP A 337 -15.41 -13.82 -6.21
CA ASP A 337 -16.71 -14.49 -6.27
C ASP A 337 -17.85 -13.56 -5.84
N ARG A 338 -18.93 -13.56 -6.61
CA ARG A 338 -20.12 -12.72 -6.38
C ARG A 338 -20.77 -12.96 -5.01
N SER A 339 -20.66 -14.16 -4.46
CA SER A 339 -21.18 -14.56 -3.16
C SER A 339 -20.24 -14.23 -1.99
N MET A 340 -19.03 -13.72 -2.26
CA MET A 340 -18.08 -13.29 -1.24
C MET A 340 -18.74 -12.29 -0.28
N GLN A 341 -18.65 -12.55 1.03
CA GLN A 341 -19.02 -11.57 2.03
C GLN A 341 -18.00 -10.44 2.04
N ILE A 342 -18.46 -9.20 1.91
CA ILE A 342 -17.58 -8.03 1.88
C ILE A 342 -17.90 -7.16 3.10
N TYR A 343 -16.91 -6.91 3.95
CA TYR A 343 -17.02 -5.95 5.04
C TYR A 343 -16.45 -4.60 4.60
N ILE A 344 -17.29 -3.56 4.58
CA ILE A 344 -16.86 -2.20 4.26
C ILE A 344 -16.32 -1.52 5.53
N ALA A 345 -15.03 -1.21 5.51
CA ALA A 345 -14.38 -0.35 6.49
C ALA A 345 -14.34 1.08 5.93
N ALA A 346 -15.38 1.87 6.16
CA ALA A 346 -15.46 3.25 5.69
C ALA A 346 -16.33 4.10 6.62
N GLY A 347 -16.21 5.43 6.50
CA GLY A 347 -17.25 6.34 6.98
C GLY A 347 -18.48 6.33 6.09
N GLU A 348 -19.33 7.35 6.23
CA GLU A 348 -20.51 7.49 5.37
C GLU A 348 -20.10 7.75 3.92
N ILE A 349 -20.47 6.83 3.02
CA ILE A 349 -20.19 6.93 1.60
C ILE A 349 -21.01 8.07 0.99
N TYR A 350 -20.33 9.00 0.31
CA TYR A 350 -20.99 10.14 -0.31
C TYR A 350 -21.96 9.72 -1.42
N GLY A 351 -23.20 10.21 -1.35
CA GLY A 351 -24.31 9.75 -2.20
C GLY A 351 -24.99 8.46 -1.73
N GLY A 352 -24.55 7.88 -0.61
CA GLY A 352 -25.23 6.80 0.11
C GLY A 352 -25.60 5.58 -0.75
N LYS A 353 -26.83 5.09 -0.58
CA LYS A 353 -27.34 3.90 -1.29
C LYS A 353 -27.28 4.04 -2.81
N ARG A 354 -27.51 5.24 -3.36
CA ARG A 354 -27.45 5.49 -4.80
C ARG A 354 -26.04 5.21 -5.33
N ARG A 355 -25.02 5.71 -4.64
CA ARG A 355 -23.61 5.52 -5.00
C ARG A 355 -23.17 4.06 -4.82
N MET A 356 -23.68 3.41 -3.78
CA MET A 356 -23.36 2.00 -3.49
C MET A 356 -24.08 1.00 -4.40
N ALA A 357 -25.10 1.42 -5.16
CA ALA A 357 -25.99 0.53 -5.89
C ALA A 357 -25.25 -0.43 -6.86
N ALA A 358 -24.24 0.06 -7.59
CA ALA A 358 -23.47 -0.78 -8.50
C ALA A 358 -22.66 -1.86 -7.75
N LEU A 359 -22.05 -1.49 -6.62
CA LEU A 359 -21.26 -2.41 -5.80
C LEU A 359 -22.14 -3.47 -5.15
N THR A 360 -23.24 -3.07 -4.51
CA THR A 360 -24.18 -4.01 -3.86
C THR A 360 -24.91 -4.88 -4.90
N SER A 361 -25.18 -4.36 -6.11
CA SER A 361 -25.73 -5.18 -7.19
C SER A 361 -24.70 -6.21 -7.71
N ALA A 362 -23.41 -5.85 -7.75
CA ALA A 362 -22.33 -6.74 -8.12
C ALA A 362 -22.03 -7.80 -7.06
N TYR A 363 -22.11 -7.42 -5.78
CA TYR A 363 -21.80 -8.23 -4.61
C TYR A 363 -22.92 -8.05 -3.58
N PRO A 364 -23.92 -8.95 -3.57
CA PRO A 364 -25.10 -8.82 -2.70
C PRO A 364 -24.80 -8.96 -1.20
N ASN A 365 -23.66 -9.54 -0.83
CA ASN A 365 -23.26 -9.81 0.56
C ASN A 365 -22.31 -8.73 1.13
N VAL A 366 -22.48 -7.50 0.67
CA VAL A 366 -21.78 -6.28 1.14
C VAL A 366 -22.43 -5.73 2.41
#